data_AF-A0A7S1ZYX7-F1
#
_entry.id   AF-A0A7S1ZYX7-F1
#
_cell.length_a   1.000
_cell.length_b   1.000
_cell.length_c   1.000
_cell.angle_alpha   90.00
_cell.angle_beta   90.00
_cell.angle_gamma   90.00
#
_symmetry.space_group_name_H-M   'P 1'
#
loop_
_entity.id
_entity.type
_entity.pdbx_description
1 polymer ?
#
loop_
_entity_poly.entity_id
_entity_poly.type
_entity_poly.pdbx_seq_one_letter_code
_entity_poly.pdbx_strand_id
1 'polypeptide(L)'
;ALYNQWHEVLTNALIGGLCSSEYIHTRASLILLTCAVRVFPTRGMAGEQIIKALTPLQEDNNRQDIKAAAQGYFSQLIKARSDGVWREEDAATTKARKEMEKRQVEERRKNAEKQSEEMEKESAAISRELG
;
A
#
# COMPACT_ATOMS: atom_id res chain seq x y z
N ALA A 1 -17.98 21.55 4.47
CA ALA A 1 -19.12 21.01 3.70
C ALA A 1 -19.35 19.57 4.14
N LEU A 2 -20.61 19.21 4.46
CA LEU A 2 -21.04 17.94 5.06
C LEU A 2 -20.32 16.70 4.48
N TYR A 3 -20.14 16.63 3.16
CA TYR A 3 -19.43 15.57 2.45
C TYR A 3 -18.05 15.22 3.06
N ASN A 4 -17.21 16.22 3.33
CA ASN A 4 -15.85 15.99 3.87
C ASN A 4 -15.89 15.45 5.29
N GLN A 5 -16.83 15.94 6.10
CA GLN A 5 -17.01 15.50 7.48
C GLN A 5 -17.45 14.04 7.55
N TRP A 6 -18.37 13.61 6.68
CA TRP A 6 -18.77 12.21 6.58
C TRP A 6 -17.61 11.30 6.18
N HIS A 7 -16.80 11.71 5.20
CA HIS A 7 -15.63 10.94 4.78
C HIS A 7 -14.58 10.84 5.89
N GLU A 8 -14.37 11.91 6.65
CA GLU A 8 -13.45 11.92 7.78
C GLU A 8 -13.93 10.99 8.90
N VAL A 9 -15.21 11.08 9.30
CA VAL A 9 -15.80 10.19 10.31
C VAL A 9 -15.73 8.73 9.87
N LEU A 10 -16.06 8.45 8.61
CA LEU A 10 -15.98 7.09 8.04
C LEU A 10 -14.54 6.56 8.04
N THR A 11 -13.58 7.39 7.63
CA THR A 11 -12.15 7.04 7.65
C THR A 11 -11.70 6.70 9.06
N ASN A 12 -12.02 7.54 10.04
CA ASN A 12 -11.66 7.33 11.43
C ASN A 12 -12.29 6.06 12.01
N ALA A 13 -13.56 5.78 11.70
CA ALA A 13 -14.25 4.58 12.15
C ALA A 13 -13.61 3.30 11.57
N LEU A 14 -13.33 3.28 10.26
CA LEU A 14 -12.72 2.12 9.60
C LEU A 14 -11.29 1.90 10.08
N ILE A 15 -10.49 2.96 10.26
CA ILE A 15 -9.15 2.87 10.85
C ILE A 15 -9.24 2.34 12.29
N GLY A 16 -10.17 2.85 13.10
CA GLY A 16 -10.39 2.36 14.46
C GLY A 16 -10.68 0.86 14.49
N GLY A 17 -11.47 0.36 13.55
CA GLY A 17 -11.73 -1.07 13.41
C GLY A 17 -10.52 -1.88 12.92
N LEU A 18 -9.71 -1.35 11.99
CA LEU A 18 -8.45 -1.97 11.57
C LEU A 18 -7.44 -2.08 12.71
N CYS A 19 -7.37 -1.07 13.58
CA CYS A 19 -6.47 -1.00 14.72
C CYS A 19 -7.02 -1.68 15.99
N SER A 20 -8.21 -2.27 15.93
CA SER A 20 -8.83 -2.93 17.09
C SER A 20 -8.09 -4.23 17.46
N SER A 21 -8.07 -4.55 18.75
CA SER A 21 -7.66 -5.85 19.26
C SER A 21 -8.65 -6.97 18.91
N GLU A 22 -9.91 -6.62 18.67
CA GLU A 22 -10.98 -7.57 18.41
C GLU A 22 -10.96 -8.01 16.94
N TYR A 23 -10.81 -9.32 16.72
CA TYR A 23 -10.77 -9.92 15.39
C TYR A 23 -11.96 -9.51 14.51
N ILE A 24 -13.17 -9.49 15.07
CA ILE A 24 -14.39 -9.17 14.32
C ILE A 24 -14.38 -7.74 13.80
N HIS A 25 -13.85 -6.78 14.57
CA HIS A 25 -13.76 -5.39 14.15
C HIS A 25 -12.79 -5.23 12.97
N THR A 26 -11.60 -5.85 13.06
CA THR A 26 -10.62 -5.83 11.98
C THR A 26 -11.18 -6.45 10.71
N ARG A 27 -11.79 -7.62 10.82
CA ARG A 27 -12.37 -8.35 9.69
C ARG A 27 -13.51 -7.60 9.02
N ALA A 28 -14.45 -7.07 9.81
CA ALA A 28 -15.56 -6.29 9.29
C ALA A 28 -15.08 -5.04 8.55
N SER A 29 -14.08 -4.34 9.11
CA SER A 29 -13.50 -3.15 8.49
C SER A 29 -12.85 -3.45 7.15
N LEU A 30 -12.08 -4.56 7.06
CA LEU A 30 -11.48 -5.01 5.79
C LEU A 30 -12.54 -5.35 4.73
N ILE A 31 -13.63 -6.01 5.12
CA ILE A 31 -14.73 -6.33 4.20
C ILE A 31 -15.38 -5.04 3.67
N LEU A 32 -15.73 -4.10 4.56
CA LEU A 32 -16.35 -2.84 4.18
C LEU A 32 -15.44 -2.01 3.26
N LEU A 33 -14.16 -1.93 3.60
CA LEU A 33 -13.15 -1.25 2.79
C LEU A 33 -13.02 -1.88 1.39
N THR A 34 -12.99 -3.21 1.31
CA THR A 34 -12.92 -3.94 0.04
C THR A 34 -14.15 -3.70 -0.82
N CYS A 35 -15.35 -3.73 -0.23
CA CYS A 35 -16.59 -3.43 -0.95
C CYS A 35 -16.64 -1.99 -1.48
N ALA A 36 -16.09 -1.04 -0.72
CA ALA A 36 -16.15 0.38 -1.04
C ALA A 36 -14.97 0.90 -1.90
N VAL A 37 -13.95 0.07 -2.17
CA VAL A 37 -12.66 0.51 -2.75
C VAL A 37 -12.76 1.32 -4.05
N ARG A 38 -13.81 1.08 -4.85
CA ARG A 38 -14.04 1.77 -6.14
C ARG A 38 -14.52 3.21 -5.97
N VAL A 39 -15.05 3.55 -4.80
CA VAL A 39 -15.68 4.84 -4.50
C VAL A 39 -15.13 5.50 -3.24
N PHE A 40 -14.36 4.78 -2.45
CA PHE A 40 -13.74 5.24 -1.20
C PHE A 40 -12.37 4.55 -1.05
N PRO A 41 -11.34 5.25 -0.53
CA PRO A 41 -11.32 6.65 -0.13
C PRO A 41 -11.21 7.59 -1.33
N THR A 42 -11.87 8.75 -1.26
CA THR A 42 -11.79 9.76 -2.32
C THR A 42 -10.71 10.81 -2.05
N ARG A 43 -10.18 10.92 -0.83
CA ARG A 43 -9.17 11.92 -0.46
C ARG A 43 -7.82 11.23 -0.28
N GLY A 44 -6.77 11.82 -0.83
CA GLY A 44 -5.41 11.26 -0.74
C GLY A 44 -4.96 11.03 0.71
N MET A 45 -5.17 12.01 1.60
CA MET A 45 -4.81 11.89 3.01
C MET A 45 -5.49 10.70 3.70
N ALA A 46 -6.79 10.49 3.47
CA ALA A 46 -7.53 9.37 4.04
C ALA A 46 -7.01 8.02 3.53
N GLY A 47 -6.71 7.95 2.24
CA GLY A 47 -6.11 6.76 1.64
C GLY A 47 -4.73 6.41 2.21
N GLU A 48 -3.86 7.41 2.40
CA GLU A 48 -2.54 7.21 3.02
C GLU A 48 -2.65 6.79 4.50
N GLN A 49 -3.61 7.34 5.25
CA GLN A 49 -3.89 6.92 6.62
C GLN A 49 -4.35 5.45 6.68
N ILE A 50 -5.22 5.03 5.77
CA ILE A 50 -5.66 3.64 5.65
C ILE A 50 -4.48 2.73 5.29
N ILE A 51 -3.64 3.12 4.33
CA ILE A 51 -2.42 2.37 3.98
C ILE A 51 -1.55 2.15 5.23
N LYS A 52 -1.31 3.21 6.01
CA LYS A 52 -0.51 3.12 7.24
C LYS A 52 -1.14 2.16 8.26
N ALA A 53 -2.46 2.16 8.40
CA ALA A 53 -3.17 1.25 9.30
C ALA A 53 -3.14 -0.21 8.82
N LEU A 54 -3.02 -0.46 7.51
CA LEU A 54 -2.93 -1.80 6.93
C LEU A 54 -1.55 -2.44 7.09
N THR A 55 -0.46 -1.66 7.09
CA THR A 55 0.92 -2.18 7.14
C THR A 55 1.12 -3.28 8.19
N PRO A 56 0.79 -3.09 9.49
CA PRO A 56 0.99 -4.14 10.49
C PRO A 56 0.13 -5.39 10.24
N LEU A 57 -1.04 -5.24 9.60
CA LEU A 57 -1.92 -6.37 9.28
C LEU A 57 -1.38 -7.22 8.13
N GLN A 58 -0.61 -6.64 7.20
CA GLN A 58 0.02 -7.36 6.10
C GLN A 58 1.19 -8.26 6.55
N GLU A 59 1.67 -8.07 7.77
CA GLU A 59 2.77 -8.82 8.39
C GLU A 59 2.30 -9.75 9.51
N ASP A 60 0.98 -9.79 9.79
CA ASP A 60 0.41 -10.58 10.86
C ASP A 60 0.44 -12.08 10.53
N ASN A 61 1.42 -12.79 11.11
CA ASN A 61 1.59 -14.22 10.89
C ASN A 61 0.64 -15.10 11.71
N ASN A 62 -0.03 -14.53 12.72
CA ASN A 62 -0.96 -15.26 13.58
C ASN A 62 -2.36 -15.33 12.96
N ARG A 63 -2.77 -14.28 12.25
CA ARG A 63 -4.08 -14.16 11.60
C ARG A 63 -3.93 -14.18 10.08
N GLN A 64 -3.66 -15.36 9.53
CA GLN A 64 -3.36 -15.54 8.10
C GLN A 64 -4.48 -15.04 7.17
N ASP A 65 -5.74 -15.17 7.59
CA ASP A 65 -6.89 -14.68 6.86
C ASP A 65 -6.93 -13.14 6.81
N ILE A 66 -6.65 -12.47 7.93
CA ILE A 66 -6.53 -11.01 8.02
C ILE A 66 -5.37 -10.52 7.17
N LYS A 67 -4.23 -11.22 7.21
CA LYS A 67 -3.06 -10.92 6.39
C LYS A 67 -3.39 -10.96 4.90
N ALA A 68 -4.01 -12.06 4.44
CA ALA A 68 -4.40 -12.20 3.05
C ALA A 68 -5.40 -11.12 2.62
N ALA A 69 -6.40 -10.83 3.46
CA ALA A 69 -7.38 -9.78 3.21
C ALA A 69 -6.74 -8.38 3.16
N ALA A 70 -5.82 -8.08 4.07
CA ALA A 70 -5.11 -6.80 4.11
C ALA A 70 -4.21 -6.60 2.87
N GLN A 71 -3.48 -7.62 2.45
CA GLN A 71 -2.64 -7.59 1.24
C GLN A 71 -3.51 -7.43 -0.03
N GLY A 72 -4.62 -8.15 -0.11
CA GLY A 72 -5.57 -8.05 -1.20
C GLY A 72 -6.20 -6.66 -1.30
N TYR A 73 -6.66 -6.12 -0.17
CA TYR A 73 -7.22 -4.77 -0.13
C TYR A 73 -6.17 -3.70 -0.44
N PHE A 74 -4.96 -3.82 0.10
CA PHE A 74 -3.86 -2.90 -0.20
C PHE A 74 -3.61 -2.81 -1.72
N SER A 75 -3.54 -3.96 -2.40
CA SER A 75 -3.35 -4.01 -3.86
C SER A 75 -4.48 -3.29 -4.62
N GLN A 76 -5.73 -3.50 -4.19
CA GLN A 76 -6.90 -2.82 -4.78
C GLN A 76 -6.87 -1.31 -4.52
N LEU A 77 -6.44 -0.90 -3.34
CA LEU A 77 -6.36 0.49 -2.93
C LEU A 77 -5.29 1.26 -3.71
N ILE A 78 -4.12 0.67 -3.90
CA ILE A 78 -3.06 1.23 -4.77
C ILE A 78 -3.55 1.35 -6.20
N LYS A 79 -4.24 0.33 -6.72
CA LYS A 79 -4.84 0.40 -8.06
C LYS A 79 -5.88 1.53 -8.16
N ALA A 80 -6.79 1.64 -7.20
CA ALA A 80 -7.80 2.70 -7.18
C ALA A 80 -7.16 4.10 -7.13
N ARG A 81 -6.04 4.25 -6.40
CA ARG A 81 -5.22 5.47 -6.42
C ARG A 81 -4.69 5.76 -7.83
N SER A 82 -4.11 4.77 -8.51
CA SER A 82 -3.60 4.90 -9.88
C SER A 82 -4.69 5.20 -10.91
N ASP A 83 -5.88 4.63 -10.75
CA ASP A 83 -7.04 4.82 -11.61
C ASP A 83 -7.72 6.21 -11.40
N GLY A 84 -7.21 7.03 -10.48
CA GLY A 84 -7.71 8.39 -10.25
C GLY A 84 -8.96 8.47 -9.40
N VAL A 85 -9.31 7.42 -8.65
CA VAL A 85 -10.43 7.41 -7.69
C VAL A 85 -10.20 8.44 -6.58
N TRP A 86 -8.93 8.67 -6.24
CA TRP A 86 -8.54 9.67 -5.24
C TRP A 86 -8.54 11.05 -5.89
N ARG A 87 -9.53 11.87 -5.53
CA ARG A 87 -9.56 13.30 -5.84
C ARG A 87 -8.54 13.98 -4.94
N GLU A 88 -7.35 14.16 -5.48
CA GLU A 88 -6.25 14.82 -4.75
C GLU A 88 -6.57 16.31 -4.63
N GLU A 89 -6.81 16.75 -3.39
CA GLU A 89 -7.20 18.12 -3.11
C GLU A 89 -6.05 19.12 -3.30
N ASP A 90 -4.81 18.65 -3.48
CA ASP A 90 -3.63 19.51 -3.66
C ASP A 90 -2.67 18.99 -4.74
N ALA A 91 -2.55 19.75 -5.83
CA ALA A 91 -1.65 19.48 -6.94
C ALA A 91 -0.16 19.44 -6.53
N ALA A 92 0.22 20.14 -5.46
CA ALA A 92 1.58 20.09 -4.91
C ALA A 92 1.88 18.71 -4.31
N THR A 93 0.89 18.12 -3.64
CA THR A 93 1.02 16.78 -3.04
C THR A 93 1.09 15.70 -4.13
N THR A 94 0.32 15.85 -5.21
CA THR A 94 0.41 14.99 -6.41
C THR A 94 1.82 15.01 -7.01
N LYS A 95 2.40 16.20 -7.18
CA LYS A 95 3.71 16.36 -7.82
C LYS A 95 4.84 15.78 -6.95
N ALA A 96 4.84 16.09 -5.65
CA ALA A 96 5.79 15.55 -4.69
C ALA A 96 5.75 14.01 -4.65
N ARG A 97 4.55 13.42 -4.69
CA ARG A 97 4.41 11.96 -4.70
C ARG A 97 4.87 11.32 -6.01
N LYS A 98 4.46 11.85 -7.17
CA LYS A 98 4.93 11.32 -8.47
C LYS A 98 6.46 11.35 -8.57
N GLU A 99 7.08 12.36 -7.97
CA GLU A 99 8.54 12.47 -7.95
C GLU A 99 9.18 11.47 -6.98
N MET A 100 8.59 11.24 -5.80
CA MET A 100 9.02 10.19 -4.88
C MET A 100 8.88 8.79 -5.49
N GLU A 101 7.74 8.49 -6.14
CA GLU A 101 7.52 7.20 -6.82
C GLU A 101 8.52 6.98 -7.95
N LYS A 102 8.81 8.00 -8.77
CA LYS A 102 9.85 7.92 -9.81
C LYS A 102 11.24 7.62 -9.22
N ARG A 103 11.62 8.30 -8.14
CA ARG A 103 12.90 8.05 -7.46
C ARG A 103 12.99 6.63 -6.91
N GLN A 104 11.92 6.12 -6.30
CA GLN A 104 11.89 4.74 -5.80
C GLN A 104 11.98 3.69 -6.92
N VAL A 105 11.33 3.94 -8.07
CA VAL A 105 11.43 3.05 -9.24
C VAL A 105 12.85 3.08 -9.82
N GLU A 106 13.46 4.26 -9.93
CA GLU A 106 14.85 4.38 -10.39
C GLU A 106 15.86 3.74 -9.43
N GLU A 107 15.67 3.87 -8.11
CA GLU A 107 16.50 3.19 -7.11
C GLU A 107 16.35 1.67 -7.18
N ARG A 108 15.12 1.15 -7.29
CA ARG A 108 14.88 -0.29 -7.46
C ARG A 108 15.52 -0.82 -8.72
N ARG A 109 15.44 -0.08 -9.83
CA ARG A 109 16.09 -0.44 -11.09
C ARG A 109 17.61 -0.46 -10.96
N LYS A 110 18.21 0.56 -10.36
CA LYS A 110 19.67 0.63 -10.12
C LYS A 110 20.16 -0.49 -9.20
N ASN A 111 19.39 -0.85 -8.17
CA ASN A 111 19.74 -1.95 -7.29
C ASN A 111 19.62 -3.31 -8.00
N ALA A 112 18.60 -3.50 -8.84
CA ALA A 112 18.46 -4.71 -9.65
C ALA A 112 19.60 -4.85 -10.68
N GLU A 113 20.01 -3.76 -11.35
CA GLU A 113 21.15 -3.74 -12.26
C GLU A 113 22.45 -4.11 -11.53
N LYS A 114 22.71 -3.54 -10.34
CA LYS A 114 23.87 -3.90 -9.51
C LYS A 114 23.88 -5.36 -9.07
N GLN A 115 22.74 -5.88 -8.61
CA GLN A 115 22.64 -7.29 -8.23
C GLN A 115 22.89 -8.23 -9.40
N SER A 116 22.42 -7.86 -10.61
CA SER A 116 22.70 -8.64 -11.82
C SER A 116 24.19 -8.65 -12.17
N GLU A 117 24.87 -7.50 -12.10
CA GLU A 117 26.31 -7.40 -12.37
C GLU A 117 27.16 -8.16 -11.33
N GLU A 118 26.77 -8.15 -10.05
CA GLU A 118 27.43 -8.96 -9.01
C GLU A 118 27.24 -10.46 -9.26
N MET A 119 26.02 -10.89 -9.59
CA MET A 119 25.75 -12.29 -9.93
C MET A 119 26.54 -12.77 -11.15
N GLU A 120 26.69 -11.94 -12.19
CA GLU A 120 27.49 -12.29 -13.37
C GLU A 120 28.98 -12.45 -13.02
N LYS A 121 29.52 -11.58 -12.15
CA LYS A 121 30.91 -11.68 -11.69
C LYS A 121 31.15 -12.90 -10.81
N GLU A 122 30.23 -13.21 -9.89
CA GLU A 122 30.30 -14.42 -9.06
C GLU A 122 30.20 -15.68 -9.92
N SER A 123 29.26 -15.72 -10.87
CA SER A 123 29.11 -16.84 -11.81
C SER A 123 30.37 -17.06 -12.67
N ALA A 124 31.00 -15.98 -13.14
CA ALA A 124 32.24 -16.04 -13.92
C ALA A 124 33.49 -16.41 -13.07
N ALA A 125 33.49 -16.13 -11.77
CA ALA A 125 34.52 -16.55 -10.84
C ALA A 125 34.40 -18.05 -10.52
N ILE A 126 33.18 -18.51 -10.21
CA ILE A 126 32.87 -19.93 -9.97
C ILE A 126 33.22 -20.79 -11.20
N SER A 127 32.90 -20.32 -12.40
CA SER A 127 33.23 -21.02 -13.65
C SER A 127 34.74 -21.12 -13.92
N ARG A 128 35.54 -20.22 -13.35
CA ARG A 128 37.02 -20.23 -13.45
C ARG A 128 37.69 -21.13 -12.42
N GLU A 129 37.04 -21.40 -11.29
CA GLU A 129 37.57 -22.30 -10.25
C GLU A 129 37.21 -23.77 -10.52
N LEU A 130 36.17 -24.03 -11.32
CA LEU A 130 35.69 -25.38 -11.68
C LEU A 130 36.28 -25.94 -12.99
N GLY A 131 37.01 -25.13 -13.75
CA GLY A 131 37.70 -25.52 -14.99
C GLY A 131 39.22 -25.52 -14.82
#